data_AF-A0A218VBF4-F1
#
_entry.id   AF-A0A218VBF4-F1
#
_cell.length_a   1.000
_cell.length_b   1.000
_cell.length_c   1.000
_cell.angle_alpha   90.00
_cell.angle_beta   90.00
_cell.angle_gamma   90.00
#
_symmetry.space_group_name_H-M   'P 1'
#
loop_
_entity.id
_entity.type
_entity.pdbx_description
1 polymer ?
#
loop_
_entity_poly.entity_id
_entity_poly.type
_entity_poly.pdbx_seq_one_letter_code
_entity_poly.pdbx_strand_id
1 'polypeptide(L)'
;MGVRGLQGFVARVCPDACQTIDLREMAEKHRVDHPDCPPVIVVDAMSCVRRWYTPESWVCGGQWREYLAILEDFINAFMAAGIKLVFYFDGVVEEKKRDEWIKRRMKNTEEIARLFQFIKTHRKQPGREMFVLPSALPTFTRYALKSLGQKTVCTLQEADLEVAAYGLQHNCIGILGQDSDYLIYDTCPYFSIENLRLDRLRYSSPLIIFAASGLTPTGQSPSCARDIRAGPNTPAKEQHIQSENYSIFNILSHGEIECSNSLEDDYDTEIPGQALIYRPARQHIYYILLESGKGGTRPLVKEWFVYFGNPLKQPDLIQPVQPPVTGGTPNLKTLWLAKGPDVEKQRYSTFLACFHLQDEMEELQALEAPVAGFCCLLAYLMMQVSSLSLEDLNAFLALILCLKGKSAAQLTGLQVWTGIILAQVDSRAVHLGAVLIRGLTTLLMANSACGFPFRMDDLMPWAVFDGKLFQEKYQKAHQGCSVEELLEGNVENRDIHTGGDTTFLLGKEFMSTSGKWDGGIVATGIIFVYESLFL
;
A
#
# COMPACT_ATOMS: atom_id res chain seq x y z
N MET A 1 -19.88 5.68 -1.98
CA MET A 1 -19.79 5.29 -3.40
C MET A 1 -21.20 4.93 -3.86
N GLY A 2 -21.38 4.39 -5.08
CA GLY A 2 -22.70 4.06 -5.62
C GLY A 2 -23.58 5.20 -6.14
N VAL A 3 -24.88 4.91 -6.26
CA VAL A 3 -25.92 5.86 -6.73
C VAL A 3 -26.00 7.12 -5.86
N ARG A 4 -25.59 8.26 -6.44
CA ARG A 4 -25.55 9.56 -5.77
C ARG A 4 -26.90 9.93 -5.13
N GLY A 5 -26.89 10.10 -3.81
CA GLY A 5 -28.04 10.57 -3.04
C GLY A 5 -29.05 9.48 -2.66
N LEU A 6 -28.84 8.22 -3.07
CA LEU A 6 -29.77 7.12 -2.81
C LEU A 6 -29.93 6.84 -1.32
N GLN A 7 -28.82 6.70 -0.58
CA GLN A 7 -28.86 6.46 0.88
C GLN A 7 -29.65 7.56 1.60
N GLY A 8 -29.41 8.83 1.27
CA GLY A 8 -30.16 9.95 1.86
C GLY A 8 -31.63 9.98 1.44
N PHE A 9 -31.95 9.55 0.22
CA PHE A 9 -33.32 9.43 -0.27
C PHE A 9 -34.08 8.32 0.47
N VAL A 10 -33.52 7.12 0.55
CA VAL A 10 -34.14 5.97 1.25
C VAL A 10 -34.34 6.31 2.73
N ALA A 11 -33.36 6.94 3.37
CA ALA A 11 -33.48 7.34 4.78
C ALA A 11 -34.65 8.30 5.05
N ARG A 12 -35.01 9.14 4.07
CA ARG A 12 -36.13 10.09 4.18
C ARG A 12 -37.47 9.48 3.79
N VAL A 13 -37.50 8.63 2.77
CA VAL A 13 -38.75 8.14 2.16
C VAL A 13 -39.21 6.82 2.75
N CYS A 14 -38.28 6.00 3.27
CA CYS A 14 -38.55 4.69 3.85
C CYS A 14 -38.05 4.62 5.30
N PRO A 15 -38.67 5.35 6.26
CA PRO A 15 -38.22 5.36 7.65
C PRO A 15 -38.28 3.96 8.30
N ASP A 16 -39.19 3.09 7.87
CA ASP A 16 -39.27 1.70 8.36
C ASP A 16 -38.07 0.83 7.93
N ALA A 17 -37.39 1.21 6.84
CA ALA A 17 -36.14 0.59 6.44
C ALA A 17 -34.99 1.04 7.36
N CYS A 18 -35.15 2.11 8.14
CA CYS A 18 -34.13 2.65 9.03
C CYS A 18 -34.30 2.09 10.46
N GLN A 19 -33.40 1.19 10.87
CA GLN A 19 -33.46 0.55 12.18
C GLN A 19 -32.21 0.85 13.02
N THR A 20 -32.39 1.01 14.33
CA THR A 20 -31.27 1.05 15.26
C THR A 20 -30.75 -0.36 15.48
N ILE A 21 -29.47 -0.58 15.15
CA ILE A 21 -28.83 -1.89 15.21
C ILE A 21 -27.79 -1.93 16.31
N ASP A 22 -27.83 -3.00 17.09
CA ASP A 22 -26.71 -3.48 17.90
C ASP A 22 -26.17 -4.78 17.26
N LEU A 23 -24.95 -4.72 16.74
CA LEU A 23 -24.34 -5.88 16.07
C LEU A 23 -24.05 -7.02 17.05
N ARG A 24 -23.89 -6.75 18.36
CA ARG A 24 -23.70 -7.77 19.39
C ARG A 24 -24.97 -8.59 19.58
N GLU A 25 -26.11 -7.90 19.65
CA GLU A 25 -27.43 -8.56 19.76
C GLU A 25 -27.74 -9.36 18.50
N MET A 26 -27.42 -8.83 17.32
CA MET A 26 -27.55 -9.58 16.05
C MET A 26 -26.67 -10.82 16.02
N ALA A 27 -25.42 -10.73 16.47
CA ALA A 27 -24.51 -11.85 16.52
C ALA A 27 -25.00 -12.94 17.49
N GLU A 28 -25.52 -12.56 18.66
CA GLU A 28 -26.10 -13.50 19.62
C GLU A 28 -27.33 -14.20 19.06
N LYS A 29 -28.25 -13.43 18.46
CA LYS A 29 -29.42 -14.00 17.80
C LYS A 29 -29.03 -14.99 16.70
N HIS A 30 -28.05 -14.65 15.86
CA HIS A 30 -27.58 -15.54 14.80
C HIS A 30 -27.00 -16.85 15.36
N ARG A 31 -26.25 -16.80 16.48
CA ARG A 31 -25.73 -18.01 17.15
C ARG A 31 -26.83 -18.92 17.66
N VAL A 32 -27.93 -18.35 18.16
CA VAL A 32 -29.11 -19.10 18.61
C VAL A 32 -29.83 -19.73 17.42
N ASP A 33 -30.05 -18.96 16.36
CA ASP A 33 -30.80 -19.39 15.18
C ASP A 33 -30.00 -20.37 14.30
N HIS A 34 -28.66 -20.27 14.31
CA HIS A 34 -27.73 -21.04 13.45
C HIS A 34 -26.48 -21.50 14.24
N PRO A 35 -26.59 -22.48 15.15
CA PRO A 35 -25.50 -22.85 16.06
C PRO A 35 -24.24 -23.39 15.35
N ASP A 36 -24.37 -23.96 14.15
CA ASP A 36 -23.25 -24.48 13.35
C ASP A 36 -22.58 -23.40 12.48
N CYS A 37 -23.15 -22.19 12.40
CA CYS A 37 -22.67 -21.11 11.55
C CYS A 37 -22.22 -19.92 12.43
N PRO A 38 -20.91 -19.56 12.43
CA PRO A 38 -20.47 -18.39 13.17
C PRO A 38 -21.04 -17.12 12.52
N PRO A 39 -21.37 -16.06 13.31
CA PRO A 39 -21.75 -14.77 12.74
C PRO A 39 -20.59 -14.18 11.92
N VAL A 40 -20.84 -13.94 10.63
CA VAL A 40 -19.86 -13.34 9.71
C VAL A 40 -20.40 -12.03 9.16
N ILE A 41 -19.55 -10.99 9.16
CA ILE A 41 -19.76 -9.78 8.37
C ILE A 41 -18.74 -9.78 7.24
N VAL A 42 -19.23 -9.67 6.01
CA VAL A 42 -18.37 -9.41 4.85
C VAL A 42 -18.16 -7.91 4.73
N VAL A 43 -16.93 -7.49 4.50
CA VAL A 43 -16.53 -6.07 4.51
C VAL A 43 -16.10 -5.70 3.11
N ASP A 44 -16.78 -4.73 2.49
CA ASP A 44 -16.22 -4.02 1.35
C ASP A 44 -15.14 -3.08 1.87
N ALA A 45 -13.89 -3.52 1.78
CA ALA A 45 -12.78 -2.82 2.39
C ALA A 45 -12.46 -1.51 1.66
N MET A 46 -12.63 -1.45 0.33
CA MET A 46 -12.29 -0.25 -0.45
C MET A 46 -13.18 0.94 -0.07
N SER A 47 -14.45 0.70 0.28
CA SER A 47 -15.34 1.75 0.81
C SER A 47 -15.04 2.15 2.25
N CYS A 48 -14.33 1.31 3.01
CA CYS A 48 -14.02 1.53 4.43
C CYS A 48 -12.65 2.17 4.69
N VAL A 49 -11.65 1.97 3.82
CA VAL A 49 -10.25 2.42 4.02
C VAL A 49 -10.14 3.91 4.40
N ARG A 50 -10.94 4.79 3.78
CA ARG A 50 -10.94 6.23 4.10
C ARG A 50 -11.34 6.50 5.56
N ARG A 51 -12.17 5.65 6.15
CA ARG A 51 -12.67 5.79 7.52
C ARG A 51 -11.73 5.19 8.55
N TRP A 52 -11.03 4.11 8.20
CA TRP A 52 -10.03 3.49 9.07
C TRP A 52 -8.78 4.35 9.25
N TYR A 53 -8.40 5.15 8.25
CA TYR A 53 -7.24 6.04 8.37
C TYR A 53 -7.59 7.30 9.18
N THR A 54 -7.57 7.16 10.50
CA THR A 54 -7.79 8.24 11.47
C THR A 54 -6.55 8.99 11.97
N PRO A 55 -5.26 8.60 11.72
CA PRO A 55 -4.12 9.37 12.19
C PRO A 55 -4.22 10.86 11.81
N GLU A 56 -3.84 11.74 12.75
CA GLU A 56 -3.97 13.19 12.57
C GLU A 56 -2.98 13.74 11.54
N SER A 57 -1.72 13.31 11.58
CA SER A 57 -0.68 13.69 10.62
C SER A 57 -0.76 12.84 9.36
N TRP A 58 -1.78 13.07 8.54
CA TRP A 58 -2.06 12.25 7.36
C TRP A 58 -1.23 12.61 6.13
N VAL A 59 -0.70 13.83 6.04
CA VAL A 59 -0.02 14.30 4.82
C VAL A 59 1.43 13.81 4.69
N CYS A 60 2.03 13.34 5.79
CA CYS A 60 3.46 13.06 5.87
C CYS A 60 3.90 11.73 5.22
N GLY A 61 3.11 11.13 4.33
CA GLY A 61 3.44 9.84 3.69
C GLY A 61 2.95 8.60 4.46
N GLY A 62 2.20 8.79 5.55
CA GLY A 62 1.51 7.72 6.27
C GLY A 62 2.08 7.43 7.66
N GLN A 63 1.19 7.17 8.63
CA GLN A 63 1.50 6.79 10.00
C GLN A 63 1.21 5.30 10.20
N TRP A 64 2.10 4.45 9.69
CA TRP A 64 1.78 3.06 9.42
C TRP A 64 1.64 2.18 10.67
N ARG A 65 2.46 2.39 11.71
CA ARG A 65 2.30 1.69 13.00
C ARG A 65 1.03 2.11 13.74
N GLU A 66 0.71 3.40 13.70
CA GLU A 66 -0.55 3.94 14.26
C GLU A 66 -1.75 3.36 13.51
N TYR A 67 -1.69 3.33 12.18
CA TYR A 67 -2.74 2.75 11.34
C TYR A 67 -2.93 1.25 11.59
N LEU A 68 -1.83 0.49 11.75
CA LEU A 68 -1.92 -0.93 12.09
C LEU A 68 -2.62 -1.16 13.43
N ALA A 69 -2.30 -0.37 14.45
CA ALA A 69 -2.98 -0.43 15.75
C ALA A 69 -4.47 -0.08 15.64
N ILE A 70 -4.84 0.91 14.81
CA ILE A 70 -6.25 1.27 14.57
C ILE A 70 -7.01 0.11 13.90
N LEU A 71 -6.39 -0.59 12.94
CA LEU A 71 -7.00 -1.77 12.32
C LEU A 71 -7.15 -2.91 13.31
N GLU A 72 -6.15 -3.14 14.16
CA GLU A 72 -6.19 -4.13 15.23
C GLU A 72 -7.33 -3.86 16.21
N ASP A 73 -7.48 -2.62 16.70
CA ASP A 73 -8.59 -2.21 17.56
C ASP A 73 -9.95 -2.41 16.88
N PHE A 74 -10.05 -2.06 15.60
CA PHE A 74 -11.24 -2.28 14.80
C PHE A 74 -11.62 -3.76 14.75
N ILE A 75 -10.68 -4.64 14.40
CA ILE A 75 -10.92 -6.09 14.33
C ILE A 75 -11.28 -6.64 15.71
N ASN A 76 -10.54 -6.27 16.74
CA ASN A 76 -10.73 -6.75 18.11
C ASN A 76 -12.13 -6.43 18.64
N ALA A 77 -12.70 -5.27 18.29
CA ALA A 77 -14.05 -4.91 18.69
C ALA A 77 -15.09 -5.93 18.18
N PHE A 78 -15.01 -6.33 16.90
CA PHE A 78 -15.91 -7.33 16.30
C PHE A 78 -15.64 -8.74 16.82
N MET A 79 -14.36 -9.15 16.93
CA MET A 79 -14.01 -10.47 17.45
C MET A 79 -14.47 -10.66 18.90
N ALA A 80 -14.38 -9.62 19.73
CA ALA A 80 -14.90 -9.63 21.10
C ALA A 80 -16.44 -9.74 21.16
N ALA A 81 -17.16 -9.46 20.08
CA ALA A 81 -18.60 -9.73 19.93
C ALA A 81 -18.91 -11.12 19.34
N GLY A 82 -17.88 -11.92 19.06
CA GLY A 82 -18.00 -13.21 18.38
C GLY A 82 -18.38 -13.08 16.91
N ILE A 83 -18.02 -11.94 16.27
CA ILE A 83 -18.26 -11.69 14.85
C ILE A 83 -16.95 -11.87 14.08
N LYS A 84 -16.97 -12.73 13.07
CA LYS A 84 -15.86 -12.89 12.13
C LYS A 84 -15.97 -11.87 10.99
N LEU A 85 -14.83 -11.33 10.56
CA LEU A 85 -14.76 -10.40 9.44
C LEU A 85 -14.10 -11.07 8.23
N VAL A 86 -14.65 -10.83 7.03
CA VAL A 86 -14.04 -11.24 5.76
C VAL A 86 -13.95 -10.03 4.86
N PHE A 87 -12.74 -9.62 4.49
CA PHE A 87 -12.50 -8.37 3.78
C PHE A 87 -12.33 -8.59 2.29
N TYR A 88 -13.10 -7.86 1.49
CA TYR A 88 -13.04 -7.88 0.04
C TYR A 88 -12.41 -6.59 -0.48
N PHE A 89 -11.54 -6.72 -1.47
CA PHE A 89 -10.87 -5.62 -2.14
C PHE A 89 -11.02 -5.72 -3.65
N ASP A 90 -11.12 -4.58 -4.32
CA ASP A 90 -11.06 -4.49 -5.78
C ASP A 90 -9.80 -5.17 -6.32
N GLY A 91 -9.98 -6.18 -7.19
CA GLY A 91 -8.88 -6.86 -7.85
C GLY A 91 -8.67 -6.49 -9.32
N VAL A 92 -9.74 -6.13 -10.06
CA VAL A 92 -9.67 -5.81 -11.49
C VAL A 92 -10.49 -4.55 -11.78
N VAL A 93 -9.94 -3.59 -12.53
CA VAL A 93 -10.70 -2.46 -13.06
C VAL A 93 -11.32 -2.88 -14.39
N GLU A 94 -12.64 -3.12 -14.40
CA GLU A 94 -13.35 -3.43 -15.64
C GLU A 94 -13.23 -2.31 -16.67
N GLU A 95 -13.08 -2.69 -17.94
CA GLU A 95 -12.92 -1.75 -19.07
C GLU A 95 -14.04 -0.70 -19.12
N LYS A 96 -15.28 -1.12 -18.81
CA LYS A 96 -16.45 -0.23 -18.77
C LYS A 96 -16.39 0.84 -17.67
N LYS A 97 -15.66 0.60 -16.58
CA LYS A 97 -15.50 1.53 -15.46
C LYS A 97 -14.24 2.42 -15.61
N ARG A 98 -13.44 2.22 -16.67
CA ARG A 98 -12.17 2.92 -16.87
C ARG A 98 -12.32 4.43 -16.98
N ASP A 99 -13.31 4.92 -17.74
CA ASP A 99 -13.54 6.36 -17.90
C ASP A 99 -13.87 7.06 -16.58
N GLU A 100 -14.73 6.44 -15.77
CA GLU A 100 -15.08 6.94 -14.44
C GLU A 100 -13.88 6.86 -13.48
N TRP A 101 -13.07 5.80 -13.58
CA TRP A 101 -11.79 5.70 -12.84
C TRP A 101 -10.85 6.85 -13.22
N ILE A 102 -10.62 7.11 -14.52
CA ILE A 102 -9.76 8.20 -15.02
C ILE A 102 -10.27 9.55 -14.51
N LYS A 103 -11.57 9.82 -14.64
CA LYS A 103 -12.21 11.05 -14.16
C LYS A 103 -11.97 11.29 -12.68
N ARG A 104 -12.08 10.25 -11.84
CA ARG A 104 -11.78 10.34 -10.40
C ARG A 104 -10.30 10.63 -10.16
N ARG A 105 -9.38 10.02 -10.90
CA ARG A 105 -7.94 10.29 -10.76
C ARG A 105 -7.55 11.70 -11.18
N MET A 106 -8.14 12.23 -12.25
CA MET A 106 -7.92 13.62 -12.65
C MET A 106 -8.39 14.61 -11.59
N LYS A 107 -9.58 14.38 -11.01
CA LYS A 107 -10.07 15.19 -9.87
C LYS A 107 -9.12 15.13 -8.67
N ASN A 108 -8.63 13.95 -8.34
CA ASN A 108 -7.67 13.78 -7.24
C ASN A 108 -6.35 14.51 -7.54
N THR A 109 -5.89 14.56 -8.79
CA THR A 109 -4.69 15.33 -9.19
C THR A 109 -4.88 16.81 -8.86
N GLU A 110 -6.03 17.39 -9.19
CA GLU A 110 -6.33 18.80 -8.84
C GLU A 110 -6.39 19.03 -7.32
N GLU A 111 -6.95 18.07 -6.56
CA GLU A 111 -6.97 18.13 -5.10
C GLU A 111 -5.56 18.09 -4.50
N ILE A 112 -4.68 17.26 -5.05
CA ILE A 112 -3.27 17.12 -4.63
C ILE A 112 -2.47 18.39 -4.97
N ALA A 113 -2.65 18.97 -6.15
CA ALA A 113 -2.01 20.24 -6.52
C ALA A 113 -2.39 21.38 -5.56
N ARG A 114 -3.69 21.49 -5.21
CA ARG A 114 -4.16 22.45 -4.19
C ARG A 114 -3.56 22.19 -2.82
N LEU A 115 -3.40 20.93 -2.43
CA LEU A 115 -2.76 20.51 -1.19
C LEU A 115 -1.29 20.95 -1.12
N PHE A 116 -0.51 20.70 -2.18
CA PHE A 116 0.90 21.13 -2.21
C PHE A 116 1.04 22.64 -2.20
N GLN A 117 0.16 23.36 -2.92
CA GLN A 117 0.12 24.81 -2.86
C GLN A 117 -0.15 25.32 -1.44
N PHE A 118 -1.08 24.70 -0.70
CA PHE A 118 -1.35 25.04 0.69
C PHE A 118 -0.11 24.82 1.57
N ILE A 119 0.54 23.66 1.46
CA ILE A 119 1.73 23.33 2.27
C ILE A 119 2.86 24.32 1.98
N LYS A 120 3.13 24.64 0.71
CA LYS A 120 4.16 25.62 0.33
C LYS A 120 3.88 27.01 0.90
N THR A 121 2.62 27.45 0.85
CA THR A 121 2.21 28.79 1.33
C THR A 121 2.20 28.88 2.85
N HIS A 122 1.64 27.88 3.54
CA HIS A 122 1.36 27.95 4.98
C HIS A 122 2.35 27.18 5.85
N ARG A 123 3.18 26.32 5.25
CA ARG A 123 4.08 25.39 5.93
C ARG A 123 3.38 24.54 6.98
N LYS A 124 2.12 24.17 6.75
CA LYS A 124 1.29 23.41 7.68
C LYS A 124 0.51 22.32 6.97
N GLN A 125 0.12 21.30 7.71
CA GLN A 125 -0.83 20.32 7.19
C GLN A 125 -2.21 20.99 6.98
N PRO A 126 -2.88 20.74 5.83
CA PRO A 126 -4.26 21.16 5.62
C PRO A 126 -5.25 20.51 6.61
N GLY A 127 -6.45 21.09 6.71
CA GLY A 127 -7.54 20.49 7.46
C GLY A 127 -8.14 19.25 6.77
N ARG A 128 -9.09 18.58 7.43
CA ARG A 128 -9.72 17.34 6.94
C ARG A 128 -10.55 17.55 5.67
N GLU A 129 -10.95 18.78 5.36
CA GLU A 129 -11.63 19.15 4.12
C GLU A 129 -10.77 18.94 2.86
N MET A 130 -9.45 18.96 3.00
CA MET A 130 -8.49 18.66 1.93
C MET A 130 -7.90 17.25 2.05
N PHE A 131 -8.52 16.37 2.83
CA PHE A 131 -7.98 15.05 3.12
C PHE A 131 -7.88 14.15 1.87
N VAL A 132 -6.65 13.74 1.58
CA VAL A 132 -6.28 12.72 0.59
C VAL A 132 -5.69 11.52 1.34
N LEU A 133 -5.99 10.32 0.85
CA LEU A 133 -5.42 9.10 1.42
C LEU A 133 -3.89 9.06 1.17
N PRO A 134 -3.09 8.59 2.13
CA PRO A 134 -1.69 8.26 1.87
C PRO A 134 -1.52 7.34 0.66
N SER A 135 -0.42 7.54 -0.06
CA SER A 135 -0.06 6.73 -1.23
C SER A 135 -0.09 5.25 -0.90
N ALA A 136 -0.64 4.43 -1.81
CA ALA A 136 -0.72 2.98 -1.66
C ALA A 136 -1.42 2.44 -0.40
N LEU A 137 -2.13 3.28 0.37
CA LEU A 137 -2.84 2.86 1.59
C LEU A 137 -3.75 1.63 1.38
N PRO A 138 -4.59 1.55 0.31
CA PRO A 138 -5.43 0.37 0.11
C PRO A 138 -4.62 -0.91 -0.10
N THR A 139 -3.49 -0.84 -0.81
CA THR A 139 -2.59 -1.97 -1.04
C THR A 139 -2.02 -2.48 0.28
N PHE A 140 -1.48 -1.60 1.12
CA PHE A 140 -0.91 -1.99 2.41
C PHE A 140 -1.95 -2.36 3.46
N THR A 141 -3.19 -1.86 3.34
CA THR A 141 -4.30 -2.29 4.20
C THR A 141 -4.59 -3.77 4.02
N ARG A 142 -4.52 -4.30 2.79
CA ARG A 142 -4.69 -5.75 2.52
C ARG A 142 -3.71 -6.56 3.35
N TYR A 143 -2.43 -6.22 3.27
CA TYR A 143 -1.38 -6.93 3.99
C TYR A 143 -1.49 -6.73 5.50
N ALA A 144 -1.86 -5.54 5.97
CA ALA A 144 -2.06 -5.27 7.39
C ALA A 144 -3.14 -6.20 7.96
N LEU A 145 -4.29 -6.30 7.30
CA LEU A 145 -5.37 -7.20 7.71
C LEU A 145 -4.92 -8.68 7.71
N LYS A 146 -4.15 -9.13 6.72
CA LYS A 146 -3.59 -10.49 6.71
C LYS A 146 -2.62 -10.72 7.88
N SER A 147 -1.74 -9.75 8.16
CA SER A 147 -0.80 -9.83 9.29
C SER A 147 -1.52 -9.88 10.65
N LEU A 148 -2.72 -9.30 10.73
CA LEU A 148 -3.63 -9.37 11.88
C LEU A 148 -4.55 -10.61 11.84
N GLY A 149 -4.21 -11.62 11.03
CA GLY A 149 -4.90 -12.91 10.97
C GLY A 149 -6.26 -12.89 10.28
N GLN A 150 -6.61 -11.82 9.56
CA GLN A 150 -7.90 -11.71 8.89
C GLN A 150 -7.89 -12.30 7.48
N LYS A 151 -9.03 -12.86 7.07
CA LYS A 151 -9.24 -13.32 5.69
C LYS A 151 -9.48 -12.11 4.78
N THR A 152 -8.59 -11.94 3.80
CA THR A 152 -8.73 -10.96 2.72
C THR A 152 -8.95 -11.67 1.39
N VAL A 153 -9.79 -11.10 0.53
CA VAL A 153 -10.09 -11.59 -0.80
C VAL A 153 -9.91 -10.46 -1.80
N CYS A 154 -9.15 -10.67 -2.89
CA CYS A 154 -9.21 -9.76 -4.05
C CYS A 154 -10.16 -10.32 -5.10
N THR A 155 -11.04 -9.46 -5.58
CA THR A 155 -12.12 -9.85 -6.50
C THR A 155 -11.57 -10.14 -7.90
N LEU A 156 -12.24 -11.01 -8.64
CA LEU A 156 -11.96 -11.28 -10.04
C LEU A 156 -12.86 -10.45 -10.98
N GLN A 157 -13.95 -9.91 -10.43
CA GLN A 157 -14.96 -9.09 -11.10
C GLN A 157 -15.29 -7.85 -10.23
N GLU A 158 -16.39 -7.17 -10.52
CA GLU A 158 -16.89 -6.07 -9.70
C GLU A 158 -17.02 -6.47 -8.22
N ALA A 159 -16.30 -5.76 -7.36
CA ALA A 159 -16.22 -6.10 -5.93
C ALA A 159 -17.59 -6.10 -5.26
N ASP A 160 -18.44 -5.12 -5.58
CA ASP A 160 -19.76 -4.99 -4.93
C ASP A 160 -20.66 -6.21 -5.20
N LEU A 161 -20.57 -6.79 -6.40
CA LEU A 161 -21.30 -8.00 -6.75
C LEU A 161 -20.76 -9.23 -6.02
N GLU A 162 -19.43 -9.39 -5.94
CA GLU A 162 -18.82 -10.51 -5.22
C GLU A 162 -19.07 -10.45 -3.71
N VAL A 163 -19.06 -9.24 -3.12
CA VAL A 163 -19.40 -9.01 -1.72
C VAL A 163 -20.86 -9.37 -1.44
N ALA A 164 -21.79 -8.90 -2.29
CA ALA A 164 -23.21 -9.24 -2.18
C ALA A 164 -23.47 -10.74 -2.31
N ALA A 165 -22.86 -11.38 -3.31
CA ALA A 165 -22.96 -12.81 -3.53
C ALA A 165 -22.40 -13.61 -2.35
N TYR A 166 -21.23 -13.23 -1.81
CA TYR A 166 -20.63 -13.88 -0.65
C TYR A 166 -21.53 -13.77 0.58
N GLY A 167 -22.09 -12.57 0.82
CA GLY A 167 -23.02 -12.30 1.90
C GLY A 167 -24.21 -13.26 1.93
N LEU A 168 -24.86 -13.46 0.79
CA LEU A 168 -25.97 -14.40 0.64
C LEU A 168 -25.54 -15.86 0.77
N GLN A 169 -24.51 -16.27 0.03
CA GLN A 169 -24.10 -17.67 -0.06
C GLN A 169 -23.59 -18.25 1.26
N HIS A 170 -23.02 -17.40 2.13
CA HIS A 170 -22.44 -17.81 3.41
C HIS A 170 -23.32 -17.45 4.61
N ASN A 171 -24.57 -17.03 4.38
CA ASN A 171 -25.52 -16.63 5.42
C ASN A 171 -24.92 -15.58 6.37
N CYS A 172 -24.19 -14.59 5.82
CA CYS A 172 -23.58 -13.53 6.60
C CYS A 172 -24.66 -12.70 7.32
N ILE A 173 -24.35 -12.24 8.52
CA ILE A 173 -25.26 -11.36 9.28
C ILE A 173 -25.35 -9.95 8.67
N GLY A 174 -24.40 -9.60 7.79
CA GLY A 174 -24.51 -8.44 6.91
C GLY A 174 -23.23 -8.09 6.15
N ILE A 175 -23.32 -7.00 5.38
CA ILE A 175 -22.24 -6.34 4.65
C ILE A 175 -21.88 -5.05 5.39
N LEU A 176 -20.60 -4.82 5.66
CA LEU A 176 -20.11 -3.53 6.12
C LEU A 176 -19.43 -2.79 4.97
N GLY A 177 -19.86 -1.57 4.68
CA GLY A 177 -19.31 -0.76 3.59
C GLY A 177 -19.75 0.70 3.64
N GLN A 178 -19.48 1.43 2.57
CA GLN A 178 -19.98 2.79 2.31
C GLN A 178 -20.36 2.94 0.83
N ASP A 179 -21.15 2.00 0.33
CA ASP A 179 -21.69 2.00 -1.03
C ASP A 179 -23.22 1.82 -1.00
N SER A 180 -23.94 2.76 -1.63
CA SER A 180 -25.40 2.68 -1.69
C SER A 180 -25.91 1.64 -2.70
N ASP A 181 -25.04 1.06 -3.53
CA ASP A 181 -25.42 0.02 -4.49
C ASP A 181 -25.89 -1.26 -3.77
N TYR A 182 -25.43 -1.52 -2.54
CA TYR A 182 -25.97 -2.59 -1.71
C TYR A 182 -27.44 -2.41 -1.33
N LEU A 183 -28.02 -1.21 -1.47
CA LEU A 183 -29.45 -0.97 -1.24
C LEU A 183 -30.33 -1.47 -2.39
N ILE A 184 -29.75 -1.71 -3.57
CA ILE A 184 -30.47 -2.20 -4.76
C ILE A 184 -30.15 -3.66 -5.08
N TYR A 185 -29.09 -4.21 -4.49
CA TYR A 185 -28.73 -5.61 -4.67
C TYR A 185 -29.62 -6.52 -3.82
N ASP A 186 -29.90 -7.70 -4.35
CA ASP A 186 -30.41 -8.80 -3.54
C ASP A 186 -29.24 -9.31 -2.69
N THR A 187 -29.26 -8.98 -1.40
CA THR A 187 -28.15 -9.25 -0.49
C THR A 187 -28.58 -9.34 0.98
N CYS A 188 -27.69 -9.81 1.85
CA CYS A 188 -27.84 -9.75 3.30
C CYS A 188 -27.81 -8.28 3.80
N PRO A 189 -28.27 -7.98 5.03
CA PRO A 189 -28.33 -6.62 5.57
C PRO A 189 -27.08 -5.77 5.30
N TYR A 190 -27.25 -4.57 4.77
CA TYR A 190 -26.17 -3.62 4.56
C TYR A 190 -25.99 -2.68 5.75
N PHE A 191 -24.75 -2.46 6.16
CA PHE A 191 -24.36 -1.58 7.24
C PHE A 191 -23.35 -0.53 6.76
N SER A 192 -23.70 0.75 6.92
CA SER A 192 -22.84 1.88 6.55
C SER A 192 -21.80 2.14 7.63
N ILE A 193 -20.50 2.08 7.31
CA ILE A 193 -19.41 2.33 8.27
C ILE A 193 -19.41 3.76 8.85
N GLU A 194 -19.99 4.73 8.13
CA GLU A 194 -20.00 6.14 8.52
C GLU A 194 -20.60 6.39 9.91
N ASN A 195 -21.65 5.64 10.27
CA ASN A 195 -22.41 5.82 11.51
C ASN A 195 -22.11 4.76 12.58
N LEU A 196 -21.13 3.88 12.34
CA LEU A 196 -20.75 2.82 13.28
C LEU A 196 -19.94 3.40 14.45
N ARG A 197 -20.44 3.21 15.67
CA ARG A 197 -19.73 3.50 16.92
C ARG A 197 -19.02 2.24 17.38
N LEU A 198 -17.73 2.15 17.10
CA LEU A 198 -16.90 0.96 17.34
C LEU A 198 -16.91 0.51 18.81
N ASP A 199 -16.90 1.47 19.76
CA ASP A 199 -16.90 1.23 21.21
C ASP A 199 -18.10 0.39 21.67
N ARG A 200 -19.24 0.55 20.98
CA ARG A 200 -20.48 -0.14 21.32
C ARG A 200 -20.90 -1.17 20.27
N LEU A 201 -20.29 -1.15 19.09
CA LEU A 201 -20.81 -1.80 17.87
C LEU A 201 -22.28 -1.47 17.62
N ARG A 202 -22.63 -0.20 17.86
CA ARG A 202 -23.97 0.36 17.66
C ARG A 202 -23.94 1.50 16.67
N TYR A 203 -25.08 1.77 16.06
CA TYR A 203 -25.21 2.89 15.14
C TYR A 203 -25.73 4.13 15.85
N SER A 204 -25.09 5.27 15.60
CA SER A 204 -25.50 6.55 16.20
C SER A 204 -26.82 7.10 15.65
N SER A 205 -27.27 6.56 14.52
CA SER A 205 -28.54 6.87 13.87
C SER A 205 -29.14 5.57 13.32
N PRO A 206 -30.48 5.51 13.12
CA PRO A 206 -31.10 4.39 12.41
C PRO A 206 -30.42 4.15 11.06
N LEU A 207 -29.98 2.91 10.84
CA LEU A 207 -29.35 2.45 9.60
C LEU A 207 -30.41 1.93 8.65
N ILE A 208 -30.25 2.19 7.35
CA ILE A 208 -31.05 1.52 6.34
C ILE A 208 -30.67 0.03 6.31
N ILE A 209 -31.49 -0.81 6.90
CA ILE A 209 -31.48 -2.25 6.68
C ILE A 209 -32.48 -2.54 5.58
N PHE A 210 -31.97 -2.86 4.40
CA PHE A 210 -32.76 -3.65 3.46
C PHE A 210 -32.51 -5.12 3.79
N ALA A 211 -33.52 -5.79 4.34
CA ALA A 211 -33.64 -7.23 4.19
C ALA A 211 -34.43 -7.44 2.90
N ALA A 212 -33.88 -8.14 1.92
CA ALA A 212 -34.63 -8.54 0.74
C ALA A 212 -35.79 -9.47 1.18
N SER A 213 -36.92 -8.87 1.51
CA SER A 213 -38.18 -9.55 1.82
C SER A 213 -39.22 -9.07 0.81
N GLY A 214 -39.22 -9.66 -0.39
CA GLY A 214 -40.43 -9.68 -1.22
C GLY A 214 -40.42 -8.92 -2.55
N LEU A 215 -39.29 -8.45 -3.09
CA LEU A 215 -39.22 -8.10 -4.50
C LEU A 215 -38.72 -9.31 -5.30
N THR A 216 -39.63 -10.20 -5.69
CA THR A 216 -39.35 -11.13 -6.79
C THR A 216 -39.09 -10.30 -8.05
N PRO A 217 -37.92 -10.40 -8.70
CA PRO A 217 -37.73 -9.80 -10.01
C PRO A 217 -38.63 -10.55 -10.99
N THR A 218 -39.74 -9.94 -11.40
CA THR A 218 -40.42 -10.34 -12.63
C THR A 218 -39.50 -9.99 -13.79
N GLY A 219 -38.65 -10.95 -14.16
CA GLY A 219 -37.72 -10.80 -15.27
C GLY A 219 -36.35 -11.38 -14.93
N GLN A 220 -36.18 -12.66 -15.24
CA GLN A 220 -34.91 -13.38 -15.34
C GLN A 220 -33.93 -13.13 -14.18
N SER A 221 -33.89 -14.05 -13.21
CA SER A 221 -32.68 -14.29 -12.43
C SER A 221 -31.49 -14.31 -13.40
N PRO A 222 -30.45 -13.48 -13.21
CA PRO A 222 -29.19 -13.76 -13.86
C PRO A 222 -28.76 -15.11 -13.32
N SER A 223 -28.71 -16.13 -14.17
CA SER A 223 -28.09 -17.42 -13.85
C SER A 223 -26.56 -17.27 -13.71
N CYS A 224 -26.11 -16.21 -13.04
CA CYS A 224 -24.72 -15.81 -12.85
C CYS A 224 -24.22 -16.29 -11.49
N ALA A 225 -24.57 -17.51 -11.12
CA ALA A 225 -23.81 -18.31 -10.17
C ALA A 225 -23.66 -19.71 -10.78
N ARG A 226 -23.25 -19.76 -12.05
CA ARG A 226 -22.47 -20.92 -12.48
C ARG A 226 -21.18 -20.81 -11.70
N ASP A 227 -20.84 -21.85 -10.94
CA ASP A 227 -19.46 -22.13 -10.55
C ASP A 227 -18.56 -21.76 -11.72
N ILE A 228 -17.84 -20.64 -11.59
CA ILE A 228 -16.89 -20.22 -12.60
C ILE A 228 -15.72 -21.19 -12.47
N ARG A 229 -15.84 -22.35 -13.13
CA ARG A 229 -14.70 -23.13 -13.62
C ARG A 229 -14.00 -22.29 -14.67
N ALA A 230 -13.37 -21.19 -14.24
CA ALA A 230 -12.40 -20.46 -15.02
C ALA A 230 -11.17 -21.37 -15.22
N GLY A 231 -10.49 -21.20 -16.34
CA GLY A 231 -9.35 -22.01 -16.81
C GLY A 231 -8.23 -22.22 -15.78
N PRO A 232 -7.20 -23.00 -16.16
CA PRO A 232 -6.33 -23.73 -15.23
C PRO A 232 -5.89 -22.88 -14.04
N ASN A 233 -6.12 -23.39 -12.84
CA ASN A 233 -5.67 -22.83 -11.57
C ASN A 233 -4.15 -22.56 -11.62
N THR A 234 -3.74 -21.38 -12.06
CA THR A 234 -2.34 -20.97 -12.01
C THR A 234 -2.02 -20.44 -10.61
N PRO A 235 -0.81 -20.64 -10.09
CA PRO A 235 -0.39 -20.08 -8.80
C PRO A 235 -0.67 -18.58 -8.65
N ALA A 236 -0.58 -17.82 -9.76
CA ALA A 236 -0.88 -16.39 -9.79
C ALA A 236 -2.35 -16.07 -9.47
N LYS A 237 -3.31 -16.86 -9.96
CA LYS A 237 -4.73 -16.64 -9.68
C LYS A 237 -5.06 -16.91 -8.21
N GLU A 238 -4.49 -17.96 -7.63
CA GLU A 238 -4.70 -18.28 -6.21
C GLU A 238 -4.11 -17.17 -5.32
N GLN A 239 -2.88 -16.74 -5.60
CA GLN A 239 -2.24 -15.63 -4.89
C GLN A 239 -3.03 -14.32 -5.02
N HIS A 240 -3.63 -14.06 -6.18
CA HIS A 240 -4.54 -12.92 -6.37
C HIS A 240 -5.74 -13.01 -5.45
N ILE A 241 -6.50 -14.12 -5.51
CA ILE A 241 -7.69 -14.32 -4.68
C ILE A 241 -7.34 -14.19 -3.20
N GLN A 242 -6.20 -14.73 -2.76
CA GLN A 242 -5.72 -14.64 -1.39
C GLN A 242 -5.12 -13.26 -1.02
N SER A 243 -5.19 -12.27 -1.91
CA SER A 243 -4.61 -10.92 -1.74
C SER A 243 -3.11 -10.90 -1.49
N GLU A 244 -2.38 -11.94 -1.92
CA GLU A 244 -0.92 -12.00 -1.84
C GLU A 244 -0.27 -11.29 -3.01
N ASN A 245 -1.01 -11.14 -4.11
CA ASN A 245 -0.47 -10.57 -5.33
C ASN A 245 -1.55 -10.09 -6.31
N TYR A 246 -2.02 -8.85 -6.13
CA TYR A 246 -3.08 -8.31 -6.99
C TYR A 246 -2.59 -7.91 -8.40
N SER A 247 -1.34 -7.45 -8.53
CA SER A 247 -0.86 -6.87 -9.79
C SER A 247 -0.39 -7.92 -10.80
N ILE A 248 0.23 -9.01 -10.33
CA ILE A 248 0.79 -10.03 -11.25
C ILE A 248 -0.31 -10.77 -11.99
N PHE A 249 -1.43 -11.06 -11.35
CA PHE A 249 -2.56 -11.69 -12.03
C PHE A 249 -3.10 -10.82 -13.16
N ASN A 250 -3.21 -9.50 -12.97
CA ASN A 250 -3.66 -8.58 -14.01
C ASN A 250 -2.67 -8.49 -15.17
N ILE A 251 -1.37 -8.48 -14.88
CA ILE A 251 -0.33 -8.50 -15.92
C ILE A 251 -0.39 -9.81 -16.73
N LEU A 252 -0.45 -10.97 -16.06
CA LEU A 252 -0.44 -12.27 -16.71
C LEU A 252 -1.74 -12.56 -17.48
N SER A 253 -2.88 -12.09 -16.99
CA SER A 253 -4.20 -12.39 -17.57
C SER A 253 -4.64 -11.36 -18.61
N HIS A 254 -4.32 -10.09 -18.39
CA HIS A 254 -4.84 -8.98 -19.18
C HIS A 254 -3.74 -8.14 -19.86
N GLY A 255 -2.46 -8.35 -19.50
CA GLY A 255 -1.35 -7.56 -20.06
C GLY A 255 -1.40 -6.09 -19.65
N GLU A 256 -2.04 -5.78 -18.51
CA GLU A 256 -2.22 -4.40 -18.05
C GLU A 256 -2.10 -4.27 -16.53
N ILE A 257 -1.78 -3.05 -16.10
CA ILE A 257 -1.66 -2.67 -14.69
C ILE A 257 -1.98 -1.17 -14.53
N GLU A 258 -2.66 -0.85 -13.45
CA GLU A 258 -2.98 0.52 -13.07
C GLU A 258 -2.32 0.95 -11.75
N CYS A 259 -2.01 2.23 -11.64
CA CYS A 259 -1.55 2.86 -10.40
C CYS A 259 -2.21 4.23 -10.23
N SER A 260 -2.94 4.38 -9.13
CA SER A 260 -3.62 5.63 -8.75
C SER A 260 -2.63 6.75 -8.38
N ASN A 261 -3.14 7.97 -8.20
CA ASN A 261 -2.43 9.14 -7.69
C ASN A 261 -1.59 8.83 -6.45
N SER A 262 -0.49 9.55 -6.29
CA SER A 262 0.29 9.66 -5.05
C SER A 262 0.37 11.14 -4.66
N LEU A 263 0.77 11.44 -3.42
CA LEU A 263 1.08 12.81 -3.01
C LEU A 263 2.38 13.28 -3.67
N GLU A 264 2.30 13.60 -4.96
CA GLU A 264 3.39 14.12 -5.80
C GLU A 264 3.10 15.59 -6.15
N ASP A 265 4.13 16.42 -6.07
CA ASP A 265 4.05 17.85 -6.35
C ASP A 265 4.32 18.11 -7.83
N ASP A 266 3.30 18.50 -8.57
CA ASP A 266 3.38 18.74 -10.02
C ASP A 266 4.25 19.96 -10.40
N TYR A 267 4.52 20.84 -9.45
CA TYR A 267 5.41 21.98 -9.64
C TYR A 267 6.85 21.71 -9.22
N ASP A 268 7.14 20.56 -8.61
CA ASP A 268 8.50 20.12 -8.29
C ASP A 268 9.12 19.42 -9.50
N THR A 269 10.05 20.10 -10.16
CA THR A 269 10.75 19.55 -11.33
C THR A 269 11.99 18.72 -10.96
N GLU A 270 12.36 18.68 -9.68
CA GLU A 270 13.55 17.97 -9.23
C GLU A 270 13.28 16.47 -9.06
N ILE A 271 12.07 16.09 -8.65
CA ILE A 271 11.67 14.70 -8.41
C ILE A 271 10.72 14.27 -9.53
N PRO A 272 11.12 13.32 -10.41
CA PRO A 272 10.23 12.78 -11.42
C PRO A 272 9.03 12.06 -10.77
N GLY A 273 7.92 11.95 -11.50
CA GLY A 273 6.77 11.22 -10.97
C GLY A 273 7.08 9.73 -10.70
N GLN A 274 6.48 9.15 -9.67
CA GLN A 274 6.79 7.79 -9.20
C GLN A 274 6.69 6.74 -10.31
N ALA A 275 5.74 6.93 -11.23
CA ALA A 275 5.53 6.04 -12.36
C ALA A 275 6.79 5.96 -13.24
N LEU A 276 7.47 7.08 -13.45
CA LEU A 276 8.68 7.17 -14.25
C LEU A 276 9.90 6.63 -13.48
N ILE A 277 10.04 7.00 -12.20
CA ILE A 277 11.13 6.53 -11.33
C ILE A 277 11.19 4.99 -11.31
N TYR A 278 10.06 4.33 -11.12
CA TYR A 278 10.02 2.87 -10.97
C TYR A 278 9.80 2.10 -12.28
N ARG A 279 9.64 2.79 -13.42
CA ARG A 279 9.42 2.13 -14.71
C ARG A 279 10.55 1.16 -15.09
N PRO A 280 11.84 1.50 -14.95
CA PRO A 280 12.93 0.57 -15.24
C PRO A 280 12.81 -0.74 -14.45
N ALA A 281 12.56 -0.66 -13.14
CA ALA A 281 12.32 -1.85 -12.32
C ALA A 281 11.11 -2.67 -12.81
N ARG A 282 10.00 -2.00 -13.16
CA ARG A 282 8.82 -2.68 -13.71
C ARG A 282 9.10 -3.37 -15.04
N GLN A 283 9.92 -2.80 -15.92
CA GLN A 283 10.33 -3.44 -17.18
C GLN A 283 11.05 -4.78 -16.94
N HIS A 284 11.90 -4.84 -15.91
CA HIS A 284 12.55 -6.07 -15.49
C HIS A 284 11.57 -7.09 -14.91
N ILE A 285 10.64 -6.63 -14.09
CA ILE A 285 9.59 -7.49 -13.52
C ILE A 285 8.71 -8.08 -14.64
N TYR A 286 8.29 -7.28 -15.62
CA TYR A 286 7.51 -7.78 -16.75
C TYR A 286 8.28 -8.82 -17.58
N TYR A 287 9.60 -8.66 -17.69
CA TYR A 287 10.44 -9.63 -18.38
C TYR A 287 10.46 -10.98 -17.65
N ILE A 288 10.48 -10.97 -16.32
CA ILE A 288 10.40 -12.21 -15.52
C ILE A 288 9.03 -12.88 -15.69
N LEU A 289 7.95 -12.09 -15.71
CA LEU A 289 6.58 -12.59 -15.73
C LEU A 289 6.12 -13.13 -17.09
N LEU A 290 6.41 -12.42 -18.19
CA LEU A 290 5.80 -12.69 -19.49
C LEU A 290 6.69 -13.54 -20.38
N GLU A 291 6.20 -14.62 -20.96
CA GLU A 291 7.02 -15.44 -21.87
C GLU A 291 7.25 -14.76 -23.24
N SER A 292 8.33 -15.14 -23.92
CA SER A 292 8.57 -14.71 -25.30
C SER A 292 7.53 -15.31 -26.25
N GLY A 293 6.92 -14.46 -27.08
CA GLY A 293 5.98 -14.90 -28.11
C GLY A 293 6.66 -15.61 -29.29
N LYS A 294 5.87 -15.98 -30.30
CA LYS A 294 6.32 -16.72 -31.52
C LYS A 294 7.32 -15.96 -32.43
N GLY A 295 7.87 -14.83 -31.97
CA GLY A 295 8.93 -14.07 -32.65
C GLY A 295 10.09 -13.68 -31.73
N GLY A 296 10.22 -14.31 -30.55
CA GLY A 296 11.27 -14.01 -29.57
C GLY A 296 11.01 -12.76 -28.71
N THR A 297 10.14 -11.85 -29.15
CA THR A 297 9.74 -10.66 -28.40
C THR A 297 8.71 -10.98 -27.32
N ARG A 298 8.89 -10.39 -26.13
CA ARG A 298 7.89 -10.45 -25.04
C ARG A 298 6.79 -9.40 -25.29
N PRO A 299 5.53 -9.70 -24.94
CA PRO A 299 4.42 -8.77 -25.16
C PRO A 299 4.58 -7.46 -24.36
N LEU A 300 4.07 -6.37 -24.93
CA LEU A 300 3.99 -5.06 -24.27
C LEU A 300 2.98 -5.10 -23.11
N VAL A 301 3.28 -4.38 -22.03
CA VAL A 301 2.35 -4.17 -20.90
C VAL A 301 1.73 -2.79 -21.00
N LYS A 302 0.42 -2.71 -20.82
CA LYS A 302 -0.33 -1.45 -20.78
C LYS A 302 -0.32 -0.87 -19.36
N GLU A 303 0.33 0.26 -19.16
CA GLU A 303 0.35 0.97 -17.87
C GLU A 303 -0.66 2.12 -17.83
N TRP A 304 -1.60 2.06 -16.88
CA TRP A 304 -2.52 3.15 -16.52
C TRP A 304 -2.03 3.83 -15.24
N PHE A 305 -0.90 4.51 -15.32
CA PHE A 305 -0.24 5.10 -14.16
C PHE A 305 -0.48 6.60 -14.11
N VAL A 306 -1.04 7.08 -13.00
CA VAL A 306 -1.14 8.52 -12.75
C VAL A 306 0.26 9.05 -12.39
N TYR A 307 0.72 10.05 -13.14
CA TYR A 307 1.90 10.86 -12.83
C TYR A 307 1.75 12.24 -13.50
N PHE A 308 2.54 13.22 -13.06
CA PHE A 308 2.45 14.57 -13.61
C PHE A 308 2.75 14.59 -15.12
N GLY A 309 1.89 15.26 -15.88
CA GLY A 309 1.97 15.33 -17.34
C GLY A 309 1.31 14.15 -18.08
N ASN A 310 0.83 13.10 -17.38
CA ASN A 310 0.07 12.03 -18.02
C ASN A 310 -1.43 12.37 -18.11
N PRO A 311 -2.00 12.57 -19.31
CA PRO A 311 -3.44 12.84 -19.44
C PRO A 311 -4.32 11.60 -19.27
N LEU A 312 -3.74 10.40 -19.14
CA LEU A 312 -4.44 9.11 -19.02
C LEU A 312 -5.49 8.86 -20.12
N LYS A 313 -5.30 9.43 -21.32
CA LYS A 313 -6.19 9.19 -22.47
C LYS A 313 -5.98 7.80 -23.08
N GLN A 314 -4.76 7.28 -22.97
CA GLN A 314 -4.36 5.95 -23.44
C GLN A 314 -3.31 5.40 -22.46
N PRO A 315 -3.14 4.08 -22.38
CA PRO A 315 -2.09 3.50 -21.55
C PRO A 315 -0.72 3.74 -22.17
N ASP A 316 0.30 3.83 -21.32
CA ASP A 316 1.68 3.74 -21.79
C ASP A 316 1.97 2.28 -22.15
N LEU A 317 2.58 2.05 -23.32
CA LEU A 317 2.96 0.71 -23.78
C LEU A 317 4.42 0.45 -23.40
N ILE A 318 4.61 -0.42 -22.41
CA ILE A 318 5.93 -0.67 -21.82
C ILE A 318 6.50 -1.98 -22.33
N GLN A 319 7.71 -1.92 -22.88
CA GLN A 319 8.46 -3.08 -23.34
C GLN A 319 9.22 -3.72 -22.16
N PRO A 320 9.01 -5.03 -21.90
CA PRO A 320 9.86 -5.79 -20.98
C PRO A 320 11.34 -5.73 -21.36
N VAL A 321 12.21 -5.55 -20.36
CA VAL A 321 13.67 -5.47 -20.53
C VAL A 321 14.33 -6.53 -19.67
N GLN A 322 15.29 -7.26 -20.23
CA GLN A 322 16.00 -8.32 -19.52
C GLN A 322 16.76 -7.76 -18.30
N PRO A 323 16.56 -8.28 -17.08
CA PRO A 323 17.37 -7.89 -15.94
C PRO A 323 18.81 -8.44 -16.09
N PRO A 324 19.82 -7.72 -15.58
CA PRO A 324 21.24 -8.10 -15.66
C PRO A 324 21.58 -9.24 -14.69
N VAL A 325 21.02 -10.44 -14.91
CA VAL A 325 21.27 -11.62 -14.08
C VAL A 325 22.39 -12.47 -14.69
N THR A 326 23.45 -12.73 -13.92
CA THR A 326 24.54 -13.62 -14.31
C THR A 326 24.03 -15.04 -14.59
N GLY A 327 24.35 -15.59 -15.77
CA GLY A 327 23.87 -16.92 -16.19
C GLY A 327 22.47 -16.93 -16.83
N GLY A 328 21.85 -15.76 -17.00
CA GLY A 328 20.55 -15.61 -17.66
C GLY A 328 19.37 -15.55 -16.68
N THR A 329 18.27 -14.95 -17.12
CA THR A 329 17.09 -14.75 -16.28
C THR A 329 16.34 -16.07 -16.09
N PRO A 330 16.04 -16.50 -14.85
CA PRO A 330 15.33 -17.74 -14.60
C PRO A 330 13.86 -17.63 -15.06
N ASN A 331 13.24 -18.76 -15.42
CA ASN A 331 11.82 -18.78 -15.76
C ASN A 331 10.93 -18.89 -14.51
N LEU A 332 9.65 -18.56 -14.65
CA LEU A 332 8.68 -18.61 -13.53
C LEU A 332 8.56 -19.99 -12.89
N LYS A 333 8.68 -21.07 -13.67
CA LYS A 333 8.64 -22.43 -13.13
C LYS A 333 9.78 -22.66 -12.11
N THR A 334 10.97 -22.15 -12.42
CA THR A 334 12.13 -22.22 -11.53
C THR A 334 11.91 -21.34 -10.30
N LEU A 335 11.55 -20.07 -10.49
CA LEU A 335 11.38 -19.13 -9.39
C LEU A 335 10.24 -19.56 -8.45
N TRP A 336 9.10 -20.02 -8.95
CA TRP A 336 7.91 -20.25 -8.11
C TRP A 336 7.79 -21.68 -7.59
N LEU A 337 8.30 -22.68 -8.31
CA LEU A 337 8.03 -24.09 -7.98
C LEU A 337 9.28 -24.87 -7.55
N ALA A 338 10.49 -24.45 -7.95
CA ALA A 338 11.70 -25.13 -7.53
C ALA A 338 12.02 -24.85 -6.05
N LYS A 339 12.83 -25.73 -5.45
CA LYS A 339 13.25 -25.66 -4.05
C LYS A 339 14.75 -25.91 -3.96
N GLY A 340 15.39 -25.37 -2.93
CA GLY A 340 16.80 -25.60 -2.62
C GLY A 340 17.57 -24.29 -2.44
N PRO A 341 18.73 -24.32 -1.78
CA PRO A 341 19.50 -23.12 -1.44
C PRO A 341 19.96 -22.34 -2.68
N ASP A 342 20.33 -23.02 -3.76
CA ASP A 342 20.71 -22.37 -5.03
C ASP A 342 19.52 -21.62 -5.66
N VAL A 343 18.31 -22.16 -5.51
CA VAL A 343 17.08 -21.50 -5.98
C VAL A 343 16.83 -20.25 -5.14
N GLU A 344 16.94 -20.31 -3.81
CA GLU A 344 16.77 -19.13 -2.95
C GLU A 344 17.78 -18.02 -3.29
N LYS A 345 19.05 -18.39 -3.51
CA LYS A 345 20.10 -17.46 -3.98
C LYS A 345 19.72 -16.85 -5.34
N GLN A 346 19.21 -17.66 -6.26
CA GLN A 346 18.77 -17.20 -7.57
C GLN A 346 17.54 -16.27 -7.49
N ARG A 347 16.58 -16.53 -6.59
CA ARG A 347 15.43 -15.66 -6.33
C ARG A 347 15.89 -14.30 -5.84
N TYR A 348 16.78 -14.28 -4.86
CA TYR A 348 17.31 -13.06 -4.26
C TYR A 348 18.12 -12.24 -5.27
N SER A 349 19.04 -12.87 -6.00
CA SER A 349 19.82 -12.22 -7.06
C SER A 349 18.93 -11.67 -8.19
N THR A 350 17.91 -12.42 -8.61
CA THR A 350 16.95 -11.95 -9.64
C THR A 350 16.14 -10.75 -9.16
N PHE A 351 15.74 -10.75 -7.88
CA PHE A 351 15.06 -9.60 -7.25
C PHE A 351 15.94 -8.35 -7.26
N LEU A 352 17.20 -8.46 -6.83
CA LEU A 352 18.13 -7.33 -6.81
C LEU A 352 18.46 -6.83 -8.23
N ALA A 353 18.53 -7.73 -9.21
CA ALA A 353 18.74 -7.37 -10.61
C ALA A 353 17.58 -6.52 -11.18
N CYS A 354 16.35 -6.62 -10.65
CA CYS A 354 15.27 -5.69 -11.03
C CYS A 354 15.59 -4.24 -10.63
N PHE A 355 16.49 -4.02 -9.68
CA PHE A 355 16.88 -2.71 -9.18
C PHE A 355 18.33 -2.35 -9.51
N HIS A 356 19.01 -3.13 -10.37
CA HIS A 356 20.43 -3.00 -10.70
C HIS A 356 21.38 -3.13 -9.50
N LEU A 357 21.03 -3.96 -8.52
CA LEU A 357 21.80 -4.17 -7.29
C LEU A 357 22.27 -5.62 -7.12
N GLN A 358 22.33 -6.40 -8.22
CA GLN A 358 22.71 -7.82 -8.17
C GLN A 358 24.10 -8.08 -7.59
N ASP A 359 25.01 -7.10 -7.68
CA ASP A 359 26.38 -7.20 -7.21
C ASP A 359 26.50 -6.94 -5.70
N GLU A 360 25.49 -6.34 -5.07
CA GLU A 360 25.43 -5.96 -3.64
C GLU A 360 24.71 -7.03 -2.79
N MET A 361 24.68 -8.27 -3.29
CA MET A 361 23.88 -9.34 -2.70
C MET A 361 24.40 -9.75 -1.33
N GLU A 362 25.72 -9.87 -1.15
CA GLU A 362 26.32 -10.36 0.10
C GLU A 362 26.10 -9.35 1.23
N GLU A 363 26.28 -8.07 0.92
CA GLU A 363 26.10 -6.94 1.81
C GLU A 363 24.63 -6.78 2.23
N LEU A 364 23.69 -6.83 1.28
CA LEU A 364 22.26 -6.74 1.61
C LEU A 364 21.75 -7.96 2.40
N GLN A 365 22.32 -9.15 2.19
CA GLN A 365 21.96 -10.35 2.97
C GLN A 365 22.50 -10.34 4.40
N ALA A 366 23.52 -9.53 4.70
CA ALA A 366 24.03 -9.33 6.05
C ALA A 366 23.07 -8.50 6.93
N LEU A 367 22.19 -7.71 6.30
CA LEU A 367 21.22 -6.86 6.98
C LEU A 367 19.97 -7.63 7.44
N GLU A 368 19.27 -7.10 8.45
CA GLU A 368 17.92 -7.54 8.77
C GLU A 368 17.00 -7.34 7.57
N ALA A 369 16.14 -8.33 7.26
CA ALA A 369 15.35 -8.35 6.03
C ALA A 369 14.53 -7.07 5.75
N PRO A 370 13.86 -6.43 6.73
CA PRO A 370 13.17 -5.16 6.48
C PRO A 370 14.11 -4.02 6.09
N VAL A 371 15.29 -3.98 6.70
CA VAL A 371 16.32 -2.98 6.40
C VAL A 371 16.93 -3.26 5.03
N ALA A 372 17.25 -4.50 4.70
CA ALA A 372 17.74 -4.89 3.38
C ALA A 372 16.78 -4.44 2.27
N GLY A 373 15.48 -4.69 2.43
CA GLY A 373 14.45 -4.23 1.49
C GLY A 373 14.39 -2.71 1.36
N PHE A 374 14.44 -1.99 2.49
CA PHE A 374 14.47 -0.52 2.50
C PHE A 374 15.73 0.05 1.84
N CYS A 375 16.91 -0.49 2.15
CA CYS A 375 18.20 -0.09 1.57
C CYS A 375 18.27 -0.37 0.07
N CYS A 376 17.75 -1.52 -0.39
CA CYS A 376 17.60 -1.83 -1.81
C CYS A 376 16.79 -0.74 -2.53
N LEU A 377 15.65 -0.33 -1.96
CA LEU A 377 14.82 0.70 -2.55
C LEU A 377 15.47 2.09 -2.50
N LEU A 378 16.12 2.43 -1.39
CA LEU A 378 16.80 3.70 -1.21
C LEU A 378 17.96 3.83 -2.21
N ALA A 379 18.80 2.82 -2.33
CA ALA A 379 19.88 2.79 -3.32
C ALA A 379 19.35 2.97 -4.75
N TYR A 380 18.28 2.25 -5.10
CA TYR A 380 17.61 2.43 -6.39
C TYR A 380 17.12 3.88 -6.59
N LEU A 381 16.49 4.48 -5.58
CA LEU A 381 16.01 5.86 -5.65
C LEU A 381 17.14 6.86 -5.89
N MET A 382 18.25 6.74 -5.15
CA MET A 382 19.43 7.59 -5.34
C MET A 382 19.99 7.48 -6.78
N MET A 383 19.96 6.29 -7.37
CA MET A 383 20.39 6.08 -8.77
C MET A 383 19.44 6.71 -9.79
N GLN A 384 18.12 6.63 -9.55
CA GLN A 384 17.11 7.11 -10.51
C GLN A 384 16.85 8.61 -10.41
N VAL A 385 17.06 9.22 -9.24
CA VAL A 385 16.71 10.61 -8.98
C VAL A 385 17.98 11.41 -8.69
N SER A 386 18.54 12.03 -9.72
CA SER A 386 19.81 12.76 -9.63
C SER A 386 19.80 14.00 -8.75
N SER A 387 18.62 14.49 -8.38
CA SER A 387 18.44 15.64 -7.49
C SER A 387 18.46 15.28 -6.01
N LEU A 388 18.45 13.99 -5.65
CA LEU A 388 18.52 13.58 -4.24
C LEU A 388 19.87 13.96 -3.66
N SER A 389 19.84 14.64 -2.51
CA SER A 389 21.04 15.09 -1.83
C SER A 389 21.52 14.09 -0.77
N LEU A 390 22.69 14.38 -0.20
CA LEU A 390 23.21 13.61 0.92
C LEU A 390 22.32 13.76 2.17
N GLU A 391 21.72 14.93 2.36
CA GLU A 391 20.77 15.21 3.44
C GLU A 391 19.47 14.41 3.26
N ASP A 392 18.97 14.26 2.02
CA ASP A 392 17.84 13.39 1.71
C ASP A 392 18.13 11.94 2.12
N LEU A 393 19.32 11.44 1.78
CA LEU A 393 19.79 10.12 2.15
C LEU A 393 19.91 9.95 3.68
N ASN A 394 20.55 10.90 4.35
CA ASN A 394 20.71 10.91 5.81
C ASN A 394 19.36 10.93 6.53
N ALA A 395 18.36 11.63 6.00
CA ALA A 395 17.01 11.67 6.56
C ALA A 395 16.33 10.29 6.51
N PHE A 396 16.44 9.57 5.38
CA PHE A 396 15.90 8.21 5.25
C PHE A 396 16.65 7.20 6.14
N LEU A 397 17.97 7.30 6.24
CA LEU A 397 18.75 6.45 7.15
C LEU A 397 18.38 6.73 8.61
N ALA A 398 18.36 7.99 9.04
CA ALA A 398 17.97 8.34 10.40
C ALA A 398 16.53 7.88 10.73
N LEU A 399 15.61 7.92 9.74
CA LEU A 399 14.26 7.39 9.88
C LEU A 399 14.27 5.89 10.22
N ILE A 400 14.86 5.04 9.36
CA ILE A 400 14.80 3.58 9.55
C ILE A 400 15.49 3.16 10.85
N LEU A 401 16.61 3.82 11.18
CA LEU A 401 17.38 3.53 12.39
C LEU A 401 16.61 3.93 13.67
N CYS A 402 16.00 5.11 13.70
CA CYS A 402 15.23 5.56 14.86
C CYS A 402 13.88 4.85 14.99
N LEU A 403 13.28 4.39 13.89
CA LEU A 403 11.97 3.73 13.89
C LEU A 403 12.01 2.38 14.62
N LYS A 404 13.14 1.66 14.61
CA LYS A 404 13.29 0.34 15.24
C LYS A 404 12.89 0.34 16.73
N GLY A 405 13.24 1.39 17.49
CA GLY A 405 12.85 1.56 18.90
C GLY A 405 11.48 2.21 19.15
N LYS A 406 10.77 2.57 18.07
CA LYS A 406 9.48 3.28 17.94
C LYS A 406 8.16 2.54 18.24
N SER A 407 7.58 2.48 19.43
CA SER A 407 6.18 2.00 19.54
C SER A 407 5.17 2.94 18.85
N ALA A 408 3.99 2.44 18.47
CA ALA A 408 2.91 3.26 17.90
C ALA A 408 2.54 4.44 18.83
N ALA A 409 2.44 4.20 20.14
CA ALA A 409 2.15 5.26 21.12
C ALA A 409 3.22 6.35 21.18
N GLN A 410 4.51 5.97 21.10
CA GLN A 410 5.61 6.94 21.04
C GLN A 410 5.55 7.78 19.75
N LEU A 411 5.23 7.15 18.61
CA LEU A 411 5.08 7.85 17.32
C LEU A 411 3.86 8.78 17.32
N THR A 412 2.74 8.37 17.89
CA THR A 412 1.57 9.25 18.13
C THR A 412 1.99 10.48 18.94
N GLY A 413 2.77 10.27 20.01
CA GLY A 413 3.28 11.32 20.89
C GLY A 413 4.25 12.33 20.27
N LEU A 414 4.83 12.06 19.08
CA LEU A 414 5.76 13.00 18.42
C LEU A 414 5.13 14.37 18.12
N GLN A 415 3.81 14.43 17.92
CA GLN A 415 3.06 15.69 17.78
C GLN A 415 2.94 16.49 19.09
N VAL A 416 2.97 15.81 20.23
CA VAL A 416 2.61 16.37 21.54
C VAL A 416 3.85 16.81 22.33
N TRP A 417 4.98 16.13 22.18
CA TRP A 417 6.11 16.28 23.10
C TRP A 417 7.13 17.36 22.72
N THR A 418 7.16 17.84 21.47
CA THR A 418 8.25 18.70 21.03
C THR A 418 7.91 20.18 20.92
N GLY A 419 6.64 20.60 20.86
CA GLY A 419 6.23 22.02 20.78
C GLY A 419 6.86 22.87 19.66
N ILE A 420 7.79 22.31 18.87
CA ILE A 420 8.79 23.01 18.07
C ILE A 420 9.10 22.23 16.77
N ILE A 421 9.06 20.89 16.75
CA ILE A 421 9.62 20.12 15.59
C ILE A 421 8.60 19.86 14.46
N LEU A 422 7.30 19.75 14.72
CA LEU A 422 6.26 19.79 13.66
C LEU A 422 5.68 21.20 13.45
N ALA A 423 6.43 22.26 13.80
CA ALA A 423 6.00 23.63 13.57
C ALA A 423 5.79 23.93 12.08
N GLN A 424 6.51 23.20 11.21
CA GLN A 424 6.39 23.31 9.77
C GLN A 424 6.31 21.93 9.09
N VAL A 425 5.52 21.85 8.02
CA VAL A 425 5.48 20.70 7.11
C VAL A 425 6.29 21.07 5.86
N ASP A 426 7.27 20.24 5.53
CA ASP A 426 8.06 20.40 4.32
C ASP A 426 7.41 19.64 3.15
N SER A 427 7.14 20.36 2.06
CA SER A 427 6.48 19.80 0.87
C SER A 427 7.34 18.78 0.15
N ARG A 428 8.66 18.99 0.06
CA ARG A 428 9.56 18.04 -0.60
C ARG A 428 9.65 16.74 0.20
N ALA A 429 9.71 16.82 1.52
CA ALA A 429 9.65 15.63 2.37
C ALA A 429 8.30 14.88 2.25
N VAL A 430 7.16 15.58 2.07
CA VAL A 430 5.88 14.92 1.75
C VAL A 430 5.98 14.15 0.43
N HIS A 431 6.52 14.78 -0.61
CA HIS A 431 6.69 14.20 -1.93
C HIS A 431 7.61 12.95 -1.88
N LEU A 432 8.78 13.07 -1.25
CA LEU A 432 9.75 11.98 -1.08
C LEU A 432 9.17 10.79 -0.30
N GLY A 433 8.43 11.05 0.78
CA GLY A 433 7.72 10.01 1.52
C GLY A 433 6.73 9.25 0.63
N ALA A 434 5.95 9.97 -0.18
CA ALA A 434 5.00 9.37 -1.11
C ALA A 434 5.68 8.51 -2.20
N VAL A 435 6.82 8.98 -2.74
CA VAL A 435 7.63 8.25 -3.71
C VAL A 435 8.21 6.97 -3.10
N LEU A 436 8.76 7.03 -1.88
CA LEU A 436 9.28 5.85 -1.18
C LEU A 436 8.17 4.81 -0.95
N ILE A 437 7.01 5.22 -0.45
CA ILE A 437 5.89 4.31 -0.22
C ILE A 437 5.41 3.63 -1.52
N ARG A 438 5.44 4.33 -2.65
CA ARG A 438 5.19 3.72 -3.97
C ARG A 438 6.29 2.74 -4.37
N GLY A 439 7.53 3.03 -4.02
CA GLY A 439 8.66 2.11 -4.16
C GLY A 439 8.46 0.79 -3.45
N LEU A 440 7.94 0.81 -2.22
CA LEU A 440 7.61 -0.41 -1.48
C LEU A 440 6.59 -1.28 -2.25
N THR A 441 5.63 -0.68 -2.96
CA THR A 441 4.71 -1.47 -3.82
C THR A 441 5.43 -2.11 -5.01
N THR A 442 6.47 -1.46 -5.53
CA THR A 442 7.32 -2.03 -6.59
C THR A 442 8.20 -3.16 -6.05
N LEU A 443 8.76 -3.03 -4.84
CA LEU A 443 9.47 -4.13 -4.17
C LEU A 443 8.56 -5.33 -3.97
N LEU A 444 7.31 -5.14 -3.51
CA LEU A 444 6.36 -6.25 -3.36
C LEU A 444 6.07 -6.96 -4.68
N MET A 445 5.95 -6.20 -5.77
CA MET A 445 5.75 -6.76 -7.11
C MET A 445 6.97 -7.57 -7.57
N ALA A 446 8.18 -7.05 -7.35
CA ALA A 446 9.43 -7.76 -7.64
C ALA A 446 9.58 -9.02 -6.76
N ASN A 447 9.30 -8.91 -5.47
CA ASN A 447 9.37 -10.02 -4.51
C ASN A 447 8.49 -11.18 -4.97
N SER A 448 7.25 -10.87 -5.33
CA SER A 448 6.30 -11.88 -5.78
C SER A 448 6.66 -12.46 -7.15
N ALA A 449 7.15 -11.63 -8.10
CA ALA A 449 7.63 -12.12 -9.39
C ALA A 449 8.83 -13.07 -9.24
N CYS A 450 9.71 -12.79 -8.28
CA CYS A 450 10.92 -13.55 -8.01
C CYS A 450 10.71 -14.75 -7.08
N GLY A 451 9.47 -15.07 -6.68
CA GLY A 451 9.20 -16.24 -5.84
C GLY A 451 9.46 -16.03 -4.34
N PHE A 452 9.26 -14.81 -3.85
CA PHE A 452 9.33 -14.41 -2.43
C PHE A 452 10.69 -14.59 -1.74
N PRO A 453 11.79 -13.98 -2.25
CA PRO A 453 13.06 -13.92 -1.52
C PRO A 453 12.96 -13.19 -0.16
N PHE A 454 11.96 -12.32 0.03
CA PHE A 454 11.60 -11.71 1.30
C PHE A 454 10.25 -12.24 1.80
N ARG A 455 10.06 -12.29 3.12
CA ARG A 455 8.71 -12.45 3.67
C ARG A 455 7.93 -11.18 3.36
N MET A 456 6.63 -11.31 3.17
CA MET A 456 5.78 -10.13 2.91
C MET A 456 5.86 -9.12 4.05
N ASP A 457 5.86 -9.58 5.30
CA ASP A 457 5.98 -8.75 6.50
C ASP A 457 7.26 -7.89 6.51
N ASP A 458 8.34 -8.36 5.89
CA ASP A 458 9.62 -7.65 5.87
C ASP A 458 9.54 -6.37 5.02
N LEU A 459 8.66 -6.35 4.01
CA LEU A 459 8.53 -5.25 3.05
C LEU A 459 7.39 -4.28 3.40
N MET A 460 6.87 -4.36 4.63
CA MET A 460 5.70 -3.59 5.04
C MET A 460 6.08 -2.20 5.54
N PRO A 461 5.27 -1.17 5.24
CA PRO A 461 5.61 0.21 5.58
C PRO A 461 5.64 0.44 7.10
N TRP A 462 4.88 -0.31 7.91
CA TRP A 462 4.96 -0.21 9.37
C TRP A 462 6.28 -0.74 9.96
N ALA A 463 7.06 -1.50 9.20
CA ALA A 463 8.40 -1.90 9.60
C ALA A 463 9.43 -0.80 9.31
N VAL A 464 9.24 -0.02 8.24
CA VAL A 464 10.33 0.78 7.64
C VAL A 464 10.05 2.28 7.47
N PHE A 465 8.81 2.75 7.65
CA PHE A 465 8.46 4.15 7.43
C PHE A 465 7.45 4.69 8.45
N ASP A 466 7.70 5.91 8.92
CA ASP A 466 6.72 6.72 9.65
C ASP A 466 6.83 8.18 9.20
N GLY A 467 5.71 8.75 8.75
CA GLY A 467 5.71 10.05 8.09
C GLY A 467 6.14 11.22 8.97
N LYS A 468 5.62 11.28 10.20
CA LYS A 468 6.03 12.29 11.20
C LYS A 468 7.52 12.19 11.52
N LEU A 469 7.99 10.97 11.79
CA LEU A 469 9.41 10.75 12.07
C LEU A 469 10.26 11.18 10.87
N PHE A 470 9.85 10.85 9.64
CA PHE A 470 10.57 11.26 8.44
C PHE A 470 10.63 12.78 8.28
N GLN A 471 9.52 13.49 8.50
CA GLN A 471 9.51 14.96 8.47
C GLN A 471 10.50 15.56 9.46
N GLU A 472 10.54 15.04 10.69
CA GLU A 472 11.52 15.47 11.69
C GLU A 472 12.96 15.20 11.24
N LYS A 473 13.28 13.98 10.77
CA LYS A 473 14.64 13.63 10.34
C LYS A 473 15.07 14.42 9.12
N TYR A 474 14.16 14.66 8.19
CA TYR A 474 14.39 15.47 7.01
C TYR A 474 14.77 16.90 7.38
N GLN A 475 14.00 17.55 8.24
CA GLN A 475 14.29 18.92 8.66
C GLN A 475 15.62 19.02 9.41
N LYS A 476 15.91 18.08 10.32
CA LYS A 476 17.19 18.03 11.03
C LYS A 476 18.37 17.84 10.08
N ALA A 477 18.25 16.93 9.12
CA ALA A 477 19.32 16.65 8.16
C ALA A 477 19.63 17.88 7.29
N HIS A 478 18.57 18.54 6.78
CA HIS A 478 18.69 19.75 5.96
C HIS A 478 19.09 21.01 6.76
N GLN A 479 18.97 20.99 8.09
CA GLN A 479 19.52 22.02 8.97
C GLN A 479 21.00 21.81 9.31
N GLY A 480 21.60 20.70 8.87
CA GLY A 480 22.97 20.34 9.19
C GLY A 480 23.17 19.92 10.65
N CYS A 481 22.15 19.34 11.28
CA CYS A 481 22.28 18.76 12.61
C CYS A 481 23.32 17.63 12.62
N SER A 482 23.95 17.42 13.78
CA SER A 482 24.93 16.34 13.98
C SER A 482 24.30 14.96 13.82
N VAL A 483 25.14 13.93 13.59
CA VAL A 483 24.70 12.54 13.50
C VAL A 483 24.06 12.09 14.83
N GLU A 484 24.62 12.52 15.95
CA GLU A 484 24.11 12.25 17.29
C GLU A 484 22.69 12.82 17.48
N GLU A 485 22.44 14.04 17.01
CA GLU A 485 21.12 14.67 17.06
C GLU A 485 20.12 14.02 16.09
N LEU A 486 20.58 13.62 14.90
CA LEU A 486 19.78 12.88 13.91
C LEU A 486 19.34 11.53 14.45
N LEU A 487 20.23 10.84 15.15
CA LEU A 487 20.00 9.52 15.74
C LEU A 487 19.44 9.56 17.17
N GLU A 488 19.12 10.74 17.70
CA GLU A 488 18.53 10.93 19.04
C GLU A 488 19.39 10.41 20.20
N GLY A 489 20.72 10.52 20.08
CA GLY A 489 21.64 10.04 21.11
C GLY A 489 21.75 8.52 21.20
N ASN A 490 21.11 7.76 20.28
CA ASN A 490 21.28 6.30 20.19
C ASN A 490 22.71 5.87 19.75
N VAL A 491 23.67 6.80 19.74
CA VAL A 491 25.10 6.58 19.45
C VAL A 491 25.85 6.08 20.69
N GLU A 492 25.24 6.15 21.89
CA GLU A 492 25.86 5.69 23.15
C GLU A 492 25.90 4.15 23.27
N ASN A 493 26.73 3.49 22.46
CA ASN A 493 27.49 2.28 22.87
C ASN A 493 28.44 1.68 21.82
N ARG A 494 28.78 2.35 20.71
CA ARG A 494 29.60 1.70 19.67
C ARG A 494 30.64 2.65 19.11
N ASP A 495 31.90 2.22 19.16
CA ASP A 495 33.08 2.93 18.66
C ASP A 495 32.95 3.16 17.15
N ILE A 496 32.25 4.21 16.74
CA ILE A 496 32.44 4.78 15.41
C ILE A 496 33.86 5.32 15.43
N HIS A 497 34.79 4.60 14.79
CA HIS A 497 36.19 5.05 14.62
C HIS A 497 36.21 6.35 13.80
N THR A 498 36.06 7.47 14.51
CA THR A 498 36.09 8.82 13.97
C THR A 498 37.53 9.29 13.88
N GLY A 499 38.19 8.92 12.78
CA GLY A 499 39.43 9.56 12.36
C GLY A 499 39.16 10.90 11.66
N GLY A 500 38.88 11.96 12.44
CA GLY A 500 39.02 13.37 12.02
C GLY A 500 37.90 13.96 11.14
N ASP A 501 37.35 15.08 11.62
CA ASP A 501 36.34 15.97 11.02
C ASP A 501 34.91 15.40 10.86
N THR A 502 34.02 15.94 11.69
CA THR A 502 32.54 15.78 11.73
C THR A 502 31.95 15.23 10.43
N THR A 503 31.85 13.91 10.37
CA THR A 503 31.47 13.18 9.16
C THR A 503 29.97 12.87 9.23
N PHE A 504 29.21 13.42 8.28
CA PHE A 504 27.82 13.03 8.02
C PHE A 504 27.70 11.50 7.93
N LEU A 505 26.52 10.95 8.25
CA LEU A 505 26.23 9.51 8.18
C LEU A 505 26.86 8.87 6.93
N LEU A 506 26.83 9.55 5.77
CA LEU A 506 27.74 9.31 4.65
C LEU A 506 28.53 10.59 4.33
N GLY A 507 29.85 10.51 4.11
CA GLY A 507 30.66 11.66 3.71
C GLY A 507 30.41 12.12 2.26
N LYS A 508 30.85 13.32 1.88
CA LYS A 508 30.82 13.78 0.47
C LYS A 508 31.65 12.88 -0.48
N GLU A 509 32.51 12.04 0.06
CA GLU A 509 33.38 11.09 -0.64
C GLU A 509 32.60 10.02 -1.42
N PHE A 510 31.32 9.78 -1.09
CA PHE A 510 30.45 8.82 -1.78
C PHE A 510 29.82 9.38 -3.08
N MET A 511 29.96 10.68 -3.37
CA MET A 511 29.59 11.23 -4.66
C MET A 511 30.68 10.91 -5.69
N SER A 512 30.34 10.14 -6.73
CA SER A 512 31.25 9.90 -7.87
C SER A 512 31.81 11.22 -8.42
N THR A 513 33.03 11.18 -8.96
CA THR A 513 33.64 12.30 -9.70
C THR A 513 32.76 12.84 -10.84
N SER A 514 31.73 12.09 -11.25
CA SER A 514 30.72 12.51 -12.23
C SER A 514 29.56 13.36 -11.67
N GLY A 515 29.51 13.62 -10.35
CA GLY A 515 28.42 14.36 -9.70
C GLY A 515 27.07 13.61 -9.72
N LYS A 516 27.09 12.28 -9.87
CA LYS A 516 25.90 11.41 -9.84
C LYS A 516 26.12 10.27 -8.85
N TRP A 517 25.05 9.75 -8.28
CA TRP A 517 25.07 8.57 -7.43
C TRP A 517 25.45 7.33 -8.24
N ASP A 518 26.41 6.56 -7.73
CA ASP A 518 26.76 5.23 -8.25
C ASP A 518 26.09 4.17 -7.36
N GLY A 519 25.36 3.24 -7.97
CA GLY A 519 24.49 2.30 -7.27
C GLY A 519 25.21 1.43 -6.25
N GLY A 520 26.38 0.91 -6.62
CA GLY A 520 27.20 0.10 -5.71
C GLY A 520 27.77 0.93 -4.57
N ILE A 521 28.31 2.12 -4.86
CA ILE A 521 28.85 3.03 -3.84
C ILE A 521 27.76 3.47 -2.84
N VAL A 522 26.55 3.75 -3.33
CA VAL A 522 25.41 4.12 -2.48
C VAL A 522 24.99 2.94 -1.60
N ALA A 523 24.82 1.75 -2.17
CA ALA A 523 24.41 0.57 -1.43
C ALA A 523 25.46 0.19 -0.38
N THR A 524 26.72 0.03 -0.79
CA THR A 524 27.85 -0.26 0.11
C THR A 524 27.98 0.81 1.20
N GLY A 525 27.86 2.10 0.87
CA GLY A 525 27.89 3.19 1.84
C GLY A 525 26.74 3.07 2.87
N ILE A 526 25.50 2.96 2.39
CA ILE A 526 24.32 2.78 3.25
C ILE A 526 24.52 1.60 4.21
N ILE A 527 25.09 0.50 3.72
CA ILE A 527 25.31 -0.73 4.49
C ILE A 527 26.40 -0.52 5.54
N PHE A 528 27.53 0.08 5.17
CA PHE A 528 28.62 0.39 6.10
C PHE A 528 28.15 1.21 7.30
N VAL A 529 27.27 2.19 7.06
CA VAL A 529 26.67 3.02 8.11
C VAL A 529 25.76 2.21 9.01
N TYR A 530 24.95 1.33 8.42
CA TYR A 530 24.06 0.48 9.19
C TYR A 530 24.86 -0.50 10.07
N GLU A 531 25.87 -1.18 9.52
CA GLU A 531 26.73 -2.11 10.26
C GLU A 531 27.47 -1.42 11.40
N SER A 532 28.08 -0.26 11.14
CA SER A 532 28.83 0.50 12.15
C SER A 532 28.00 0.95 13.36
N LEU A 533 26.67 1.06 13.19
CA LEU A 533 25.75 1.50 14.24
C LEU A 533 25.01 0.34 14.93
N PHE A 534 24.82 -0.81 14.25
CA PHE A 534 23.90 -1.86 14.72
C PHE A 534 24.47 -3.28 14.77
N LEU A 535 25.64 -3.54 14.18
CA LEU A 535 26.47 -4.72 14.48
C LEU A 535 27.54 -4.38 15.52
#